data_AF-A0A9J5XA16-F1
#
_entry.id   AF-A0A9J5XA16-F1
#
_cell.length_a   1.000
_cell.length_b   1.000
_cell.length_c   1.000
_cell.angle_alpha   90.00
_cell.angle_beta   90.00
_cell.angle_gamma   90.00
#
_symmetry.space_group_name_H-M   'P 1'
#
loop_
_entity.id
_entity.type
_entity.pdbx_description
1 polymer ?
#
loop_
_entity_poly.entity_id
_entity_poly.type
_entity_poly.pdbx_seq_one_letter_code
_entity_poly.pdbx_strand_id
1 'polypeptide(L)'
;MEKLDQIPLETILMSTLSTFTSHQLSDLTLYFSSLHHRHHCRIFSLLSSPMLFSLTLHHLHSLSLHNKSLLIAKHLLSKLAIFTHFMHNDTILPPPSTTSMKHRDLDAVLLLLLLCELRQHDPEALDIPPSRWRVVICQYIAKDALKFSSISCSNREVIMKFIELLAKCKNFVNAMIHAGNGIGGKDRKEVATSIAVVVALPSEEASNDNDGRKECVVCKEEMKEGRDVCKLPCHHTFHWICILPWLKKRNTCPCCRFQLPSDDVFAEIQRLWEVVAKMSDSEKFLGISNCN
;
A
#
# COMPACT_ATOMS: atom_id res chain seq x y z
N MET A 1 -8.73 16.51 -10.08
CA MET A 1 -7.98 15.24 -10.06
C MET A 1 -6.51 15.42 -10.47
N GLU A 2 -6.13 16.54 -11.11
CA GLU A 2 -4.74 16.84 -11.54
C GLU A 2 -3.84 17.49 -10.46
N LYS A 3 -4.39 17.92 -9.31
CA LYS A 3 -3.64 18.64 -8.25
C LYS A 3 -2.98 17.73 -7.19
N LEU A 4 -3.33 16.45 -7.12
CA LEU A 4 -2.81 15.52 -6.09
C LEU A 4 -1.51 14.82 -6.53
N ASP A 5 -1.18 14.82 -7.82
CA ASP A 5 0.03 14.18 -8.35
C ASP A 5 1.29 15.06 -8.27
N GLN A 6 1.15 16.34 -7.89
CA GLN A 6 2.26 17.31 -7.82
C GLN A 6 2.76 17.62 -6.41
N ILE A 7 2.08 17.16 -5.36
CA ILE A 7 2.56 17.33 -3.99
C ILE A 7 3.55 16.19 -3.70
N PRO A 8 4.81 16.47 -3.33
CA PRO A 8 5.77 15.45 -2.95
C PRO A 8 5.17 14.57 -1.86
N LEU A 9 5.24 13.25 -2.05
CA LEU A 9 4.68 12.28 -1.10
C LEU A 9 5.21 12.50 0.31
N GLU A 10 6.48 12.91 0.40
CA GLU A 10 7.16 13.28 1.64
C GLU A 10 6.41 14.38 2.39
N THR A 11 5.88 15.39 1.69
CA THR A 11 5.11 16.48 2.31
C THR A 11 3.78 15.98 2.88
N ILE A 12 3.07 15.11 2.15
CA ILE A 12 1.81 14.53 2.63
C ILE A 12 2.08 13.67 3.87
N LEU A 13 3.06 12.76 3.79
CA LEU A 13 3.40 11.88 4.91
C LEU A 13 3.88 12.67 6.12
N MET A 14 4.74 13.67 5.94
CA MET A 14 5.21 14.53 7.03
C MET A 14 4.09 15.35 7.65
N SER A 15 3.14 15.85 6.85
CA SER A 15 1.96 16.53 7.37
C SER A 15 1.10 15.58 8.20
N THR A 16 0.85 14.34 7.75
CA THR A 16 0.10 13.35 8.53
C THR A 16 0.82 12.94 9.82
N LEU A 17 2.13 12.77 9.79
CA LEU A 17 2.91 12.42 10.98
C LEU A 17 2.93 13.54 12.04
N SER A 18 2.75 14.79 11.61
CA SER A 18 2.66 15.94 12.52
C SER A 18 1.37 15.96 13.35
N THR A 19 0.36 15.21 12.94
CA THR A 19 -0.94 15.11 13.63
C THR A 19 -0.95 14.03 14.71
N PHE A 20 0.11 13.20 14.78
CA PHE A 20 0.14 12.08 15.70
C PHE A 20 0.42 12.51 17.13
N THR A 21 -0.22 11.81 18.04
CA THR A 21 0.15 11.87 19.45
C THR A 21 1.56 11.31 19.68
N SER A 22 2.22 11.76 20.76
CA SER A 22 3.56 11.28 21.14
C SER A 22 3.63 9.75 21.27
N HIS A 23 2.56 9.11 21.77
CA HIS A 23 2.45 7.66 21.88
C HIS A 23 2.37 6.96 20.51
N GLN A 24 1.51 7.44 19.60
CA GLN A 24 1.40 6.89 18.24
C GLN A 24 2.73 6.99 17.48
N LEU A 25 3.46 8.09 17.65
CA LEU A 25 4.77 8.29 17.02
C LEU A 25 5.82 7.30 17.58
N SER A 26 5.79 7.03 18.89
CA SER A 26 6.67 6.07 19.54
C SER A 26 6.38 4.64 19.07
N ASP A 27 5.12 4.21 19.06
CA ASP A 27 4.72 2.86 18.63
C ASP A 27 5.07 2.61 17.16
N LEU A 28 4.82 3.61 16.31
CA LEU A 28 5.18 3.56 14.90
C LEU A 28 6.70 3.53 14.68
N THR A 29 7.46 4.28 15.48
CA THR A 29 8.93 4.23 15.42
C THR A 29 9.46 2.86 15.83
N LEU A 30 8.93 2.27 16.91
CA LEU A 30 9.30 0.92 17.35
C LEU A 30 8.94 -0.12 16.28
N TYR A 31 7.77 0.01 15.68
CA TYR A 31 7.33 -0.86 14.60
C TYR A 31 8.25 -0.77 13.38
N PHE A 32 8.57 0.45 12.91
CA PHE A 32 9.48 0.64 11.78
C PHE A 32 10.90 0.19 12.09
N SER A 33 11.38 0.39 13.31
CA SER A 33 12.69 -0.11 13.76
C SER A 33 12.73 -1.64 13.73
N SER A 34 11.72 -2.31 14.28
CA SER A 34 11.56 -3.76 14.24
C SER A 34 11.48 -4.28 12.81
N LEU A 35 10.71 -3.60 11.96
CA LEU A 35 10.57 -3.97 10.56
C LEU A 35 11.90 -3.82 9.79
N HIS A 36 12.60 -2.72 10.00
CA HIS A 36 13.93 -2.46 9.43
C HIS A 36 14.93 -3.52 9.88
N HIS A 37 14.96 -3.84 11.18
CA HIS A 37 15.79 -4.90 11.73
C HIS A 37 15.50 -6.25 11.07
N ARG A 38 14.23 -6.63 10.93
CA ARG A 38 13.83 -7.87 10.24
C ARG A 38 14.29 -7.91 8.79
N HIS A 39 14.19 -6.80 8.06
CA HIS A 39 14.69 -6.71 6.69
C HIS A 39 16.20 -6.87 6.63
N HIS A 40 16.95 -6.21 7.52
CA HIS A 40 18.39 -6.40 7.64
C HIS A 40 18.75 -7.85 7.93
N CYS A 41 18.12 -8.50 8.91
CA CYS A 41 18.37 -9.91 9.22
C CYS A 41 18.14 -10.83 8.01
N ARG A 42 17.09 -10.59 7.21
CA ARG A 42 16.85 -11.35 5.98
C ARG A 42 17.93 -11.12 4.93
N ILE A 43 18.33 -9.88 4.71
CA ILE A 43 19.42 -9.55 3.77
C ILE A 43 20.74 -10.17 4.23
N PHE A 44 21.06 -10.09 5.52
CA PHE A 44 22.24 -10.74 6.09
C PHE A 44 22.20 -12.26 5.90
N SER A 45 21.06 -12.90 6.16
CA SER A 45 20.86 -14.33 5.91
C SER A 45 21.06 -14.69 4.43
N LEU A 46 20.47 -13.91 3.52
CA LEU A 46 20.61 -14.06 2.08
C LEU A 46 22.08 -13.94 1.62
N LEU A 47 22.81 -12.95 2.16
CA LEU A 47 24.21 -12.71 1.81
C LEU A 47 25.17 -13.68 2.48
N SER A 48 24.80 -14.27 3.63
CA SER A 48 25.64 -15.24 4.32
C SER A 48 25.74 -16.55 3.54
N SER A 49 24.69 -16.93 2.81
CA SER A 49 24.65 -18.13 1.97
C SER A 49 24.82 -17.81 0.47
N PRO A 50 25.96 -18.18 -0.16
CA PRO A 50 26.16 -17.96 -1.60
C PRO A 50 25.10 -18.64 -2.49
N MET A 51 24.59 -19.79 -2.05
CA MET A 51 23.55 -20.54 -2.76
C MET A 51 22.22 -19.78 -2.76
N LEU A 52 21.77 -19.29 -1.59
CA LEU A 52 20.52 -18.54 -1.49
C LEU A 52 20.57 -17.22 -2.27
N PHE A 53 21.72 -16.53 -2.21
CA PHE A 53 21.95 -15.34 -3.02
C PHE A 53 21.84 -15.66 -4.52
N SER A 54 22.52 -16.70 -4.99
CA SER A 54 22.52 -17.08 -6.40
C SER A 54 21.14 -17.51 -6.89
N LEU A 55 20.39 -18.25 -6.08
CA LEU A 55 19.00 -18.65 -6.39
C LEU A 55 18.07 -17.44 -6.48
N THR A 56 18.17 -16.51 -5.52
CA THR A 56 17.37 -15.27 -5.51
C THR A 56 17.72 -14.38 -6.70
N LEU A 57 19.01 -14.26 -7.02
CA LEU A 57 19.48 -13.48 -8.15
C LEU A 57 19.01 -14.08 -9.48
N HIS A 58 19.15 -15.40 -9.65
CA HIS A 58 18.63 -16.11 -10.82
C HIS A 58 17.12 -15.93 -10.96
N HIS A 59 16.38 -16.05 -9.85
CA HIS A 59 14.94 -15.78 -9.84
C HIS A 59 14.65 -14.35 -10.31
N LEU A 60 15.34 -13.33 -9.78
CA LEU A 60 15.19 -11.96 -10.23
C LEU A 60 15.51 -11.78 -11.73
N HIS A 61 16.57 -12.38 -12.24
CA HIS A 61 16.91 -12.29 -13.67
C HIS A 61 15.86 -12.97 -14.56
N SER A 62 15.24 -14.06 -14.10
CA SER A 62 14.18 -14.75 -14.84
C SER A 62 12.86 -13.96 -14.94
N LEU A 63 12.67 -12.95 -14.09
CA LEU A 63 11.46 -12.14 -14.10
C LEU A 63 11.51 -11.06 -15.19
N SER A 64 10.40 -10.90 -15.90
CA SER A 64 10.18 -9.76 -16.79
C SER A 64 10.22 -8.43 -16.02
N LEU A 65 10.45 -7.33 -16.73
CA LEU A 65 10.42 -5.98 -16.14
C LEU A 65 9.09 -5.72 -15.44
N HIS A 66 7.96 -6.11 -16.06
CA HIS A 66 6.63 -5.98 -15.47
C HIS A 66 6.51 -6.72 -14.12
N ASN A 67 7.01 -7.96 -14.04
CA ASN A 67 6.95 -8.73 -12.81
C ASN A 67 7.87 -8.18 -11.71
N LYS A 68 9.04 -7.62 -12.07
CA LYS A 68 9.89 -6.88 -11.12
C LYS A 68 9.16 -5.65 -10.56
N SER A 69 8.45 -4.92 -11.41
CA SER A 69 7.65 -3.78 -10.98
C SER A 69 6.47 -4.19 -10.11
N LEU A 70 5.83 -5.31 -10.41
CA LEU A 70 4.77 -5.87 -9.57
C LEU A 70 5.29 -6.28 -8.18
N LEU A 71 6.52 -6.80 -8.07
CA LEU A 71 7.13 -7.10 -6.77
C LEU A 71 7.33 -5.84 -5.93
N ILE A 72 7.85 -4.76 -6.52
CA ILE A 72 8.02 -3.46 -5.86
C ILE A 72 6.64 -2.90 -5.47
N ALA A 73 5.66 -2.98 -6.37
CA ALA A 73 4.30 -2.53 -6.10
C ALA A 73 3.65 -3.29 -4.92
N LYS A 74 3.77 -4.63 -4.89
CA LYS A 74 3.28 -5.45 -3.76
C LYS A 74 3.99 -5.12 -2.45
N HIS A 75 5.30 -4.87 -2.50
CA HIS A 75 6.05 -4.44 -1.33
C HIS A 75 5.54 -3.09 -0.82
N LEU A 76 5.38 -2.12 -1.72
CA LEU A 76 4.81 -0.81 -1.40
C LEU A 76 3.40 -0.93 -0.80
N LEU A 77 2.52 -1.70 -1.44
CA LEU A 77 1.16 -1.94 -0.98
C LEU A 77 1.15 -2.54 0.43
N SER A 78 1.99 -3.53 0.70
CA SER A 78 2.12 -4.14 2.03
C SER A 78 2.52 -3.09 3.08
N LYS A 79 3.51 -2.22 2.77
CA LYS A 79 3.94 -1.15 3.69
C LYS A 79 2.89 -0.07 3.88
N LEU A 80 2.18 0.30 2.82
CA LEU A 80 1.11 1.26 2.90
C LEU A 80 -0.06 0.76 3.73
N ALA A 81 -0.50 -0.47 3.50
CA ALA A 81 -1.59 -1.07 4.24
C ALA A 81 -1.31 -1.05 5.76
N ILE A 82 -0.08 -1.39 6.15
CA ILE A 82 0.37 -1.31 7.54
C ILE A 82 0.33 0.14 8.04
N PHE A 83 0.91 1.09 7.30
CA PHE A 83 0.90 2.49 7.69
C PHE A 83 -0.53 3.02 7.88
N THR A 84 -1.42 2.75 6.92
CA THR A 84 -2.83 3.15 7.00
C THR A 84 -3.59 2.46 8.12
N HIS A 85 -3.23 1.23 8.49
CA HIS A 85 -3.84 0.54 9.63
C HIS A 85 -3.50 1.22 10.95
N PHE A 86 -2.23 1.63 11.15
CA PHE A 86 -1.85 2.43 12.31
C PHE A 86 -2.58 3.78 12.38
N MET A 87 -3.04 4.32 11.25
CA MET A 87 -3.80 5.57 11.19
C MET A 87 -5.26 5.39 11.59
N HIS A 88 -5.79 4.16 11.49
CA HIS A 88 -7.22 3.92 11.50
C HIS A 88 -7.53 2.73 12.41
N ASN A 89 -7.95 3.01 13.64
CA ASN A 89 -8.44 1.99 14.59
C ASN A 89 -9.68 1.23 14.06
N ASP A 90 -10.45 1.82 13.14
CA ASP A 90 -11.78 1.32 12.74
C ASP A 90 -11.80 0.60 11.37
N THR A 91 -10.68 0.03 10.90
CA THR A 91 -10.70 -0.59 9.56
C THR A 91 -11.39 -1.95 9.65
N ILE A 92 -12.73 -1.94 9.60
CA ILE A 92 -13.60 -3.12 9.78
C ILE A 92 -13.40 -4.15 8.64
N LEU A 93 -12.78 -3.78 7.52
CA LEU A 93 -12.55 -4.69 6.41
C LEU A 93 -11.17 -5.37 6.50
N PRO A 94 -11.09 -6.71 6.34
CA PRO A 94 -9.82 -7.42 6.33
C PRO A 94 -8.94 -6.89 5.18
N PRO A 95 -7.61 -6.80 5.40
CA PRO A 95 -6.70 -6.37 4.35
C PRO A 95 -6.83 -7.33 3.15
N PRO A 96 -6.84 -6.83 1.91
CA PRO A 96 -7.01 -7.67 0.74
C PRO A 96 -5.88 -8.71 0.66
N SER A 97 -6.19 -9.88 0.11
CA SER A 97 -5.25 -11.01 -0.02
C SER A 97 -3.94 -10.65 -0.72
N THR A 98 -3.96 -9.58 -1.51
CA THR A 98 -2.83 -8.98 -2.23
C THR A 98 -1.76 -8.33 -1.35
N THR A 99 -2.06 -8.09 -0.07
CA THR A 99 -1.11 -7.51 0.90
C THR A 99 -0.07 -8.52 1.41
N SER A 100 -0.28 -9.82 1.17
CA SER A 100 0.60 -10.91 1.59
C SER A 100 1.62 -11.27 0.50
N MET A 101 2.91 -11.27 0.86
CA MET A 101 4.01 -11.64 -0.04
C MET A 101 4.67 -12.95 0.40
N LYS A 102 5.00 -13.82 -0.57
CA LYS A 102 5.78 -15.04 -0.32
C LYS A 102 7.19 -14.68 0.14
N HIS A 103 7.80 -15.54 0.96
CA HIS A 103 9.15 -15.33 1.48
C HIS A 103 10.19 -15.12 0.37
N ARG A 104 10.16 -15.95 -0.68
CA ARG A 104 11.06 -15.84 -1.84
C ARG A 104 10.88 -14.52 -2.60
N ASP A 105 9.65 -14.08 -2.78
CA ASP A 105 9.32 -12.83 -3.47
C ASP A 105 9.76 -11.62 -2.62
N LEU A 106 9.69 -11.74 -1.29
CA LEU A 106 10.22 -10.74 -0.36
C LEU A 106 11.75 -10.67 -0.41
N ASP A 107 12.47 -11.79 -0.45
CA ASP A 107 13.93 -11.76 -0.58
C ASP A 107 14.36 -11.18 -1.94
N ALA A 108 13.62 -11.51 -3.00
CA ALA A 108 13.82 -10.95 -4.33
C ALA A 108 13.60 -9.43 -4.35
N VAL A 109 12.50 -8.91 -3.78
CA VAL A 109 12.26 -7.46 -3.79
C VAL A 109 13.26 -6.70 -2.91
N LEU A 110 13.65 -7.27 -1.77
CA LEU A 110 14.67 -6.65 -0.91
C LEU A 110 16.02 -6.57 -1.61
N LEU A 111 16.44 -7.65 -2.28
CA LEU A 111 17.66 -7.65 -3.09
C LEU A 111 17.56 -6.65 -4.25
N LEU A 112 16.41 -6.57 -4.93
CA LEU A 112 16.19 -5.62 -6.02
C LEU A 112 16.28 -4.16 -5.54
N LEU A 113 15.63 -3.82 -4.43
CA LEU A 113 15.70 -2.48 -3.84
C LEU A 113 17.14 -2.12 -3.45
N LEU A 114 17.88 -3.07 -2.87
CA LEU A 114 19.28 -2.88 -2.50
C LEU A 114 20.20 -2.69 -3.71
N LEU A 115 19.97 -3.43 -4.81
CA LEU A 115 20.69 -3.23 -6.07
C LEU A 115 20.40 -1.84 -6.67
N CYS A 116 19.16 -1.38 -6.61
CA CYS A 116 18.78 -0.03 -7.03
C CYS A 116 19.47 1.04 -6.18
N GLU A 117 19.49 0.86 -4.86
CA GLU A 117 20.13 1.79 -3.93
C GLU A 117 21.64 1.85 -4.11
N LEU A 118 22.29 0.69 -4.32
CA LEU A 118 23.71 0.62 -4.64
C LEU A 118 24.02 1.39 -5.94
N ARG A 119 23.22 1.19 -7.00
CA ARG A 119 23.39 1.91 -8.27
C ARG A 119 23.17 3.41 -8.15
N GLN A 120 22.31 3.86 -7.22
CA GLN A 120 22.11 5.28 -6.95
C GLN A 120 23.33 5.92 -6.27
N HIS A 121 24.03 5.19 -5.40
CA HIS A 121 25.21 5.70 -4.69
C HIS A 121 26.50 5.56 -5.51
N ASP A 122 26.63 4.47 -6.27
CA ASP A 122 27.78 4.15 -7.10
C ASP A 122 27.28 3.54 -8.42
N PRO A 123 27.18 4.34 -9.50
CA PRO A 123 26.66 3.90 -10.79
C PRO A 123 27.45 2.73 -11.39
N GLU A 124 28.76 2.65 -11.12
CA GLU A 124 29.70 1.67 -11.70
C GLU A 124 29.77 0.37 -10.86
N ALA A 125 29.25 0.37 -9.63
CA ALA A 125 29.32 -0.77 -8.69
C ALA A 125 28.78 -2.10 -9.25
N LEU A 126 27.85 -2.03 -10.20
CA LEU A 126 27.18 -3.18 -10.81
C LEU A 126 27.67 -3.54 -12.20
N ASP A 127 28.67 -2.84 -12.74
CA ASP A 127 29.25 -3.12 -14.07
C ASP A 127 30.21 -4.32 -14.06
N ILE A 128 30.43 -4.90 -12.89
CA ILE A 128 31.15 -6.16 -12.70
C ILE A 128 30.23 -7.38 -12.91
N PRO A 129 30.79 -8.59 -13.17
CA PRO A 129 29.99 -9.80 -13.31
C PRO A 129 29.10 -10.09 -12.09
N PRO A 130 27.86 -10.61 -12.28
CA PRO A 130 26.90 -10.88 -11.20
C PRO A 130 27.43 -11.79 -10.08
N SER A 131 28.42 -12.63 -10.37
CA SER A 131 29.13 -13.47 -9.38
C SER A 131 29.83 -12.65 -8.28
N ARG A 132 30.23 -11.42 -8.59
CA ARG A 132 30.92 -10.52 -7.66
C ARG A 132 29.96 -9.56 -6.93
N TRP A 133 28.70 -9.45 -7.35
CA TRP A 133 27.72 -8.53 -6.75
C TRP A 133 27.54 -8.79 -5.26
N ARG A 134 27.53 -10.05 -4.83
CA ARG A 134 27.43 -10.40 -3.40
C ARG A 134 28.47 -9.70 -2.54
N VAL A 135 29.73 -9.66 -2.98
CA VAL A 135 30.84 -9.07 -2.22
C VAL A 135 30.69 -7.55 -2.13
N VAL A 136 30.33 -6.90 -3.24
CA VAL A 136 30.09 -5.46 -3.28
C VAL A 136 28.92 -5.07 -2.38
N ILE A 137 27.83 -5.84 -2.42
CA ILE A 137 26.68 -5.62 -1.56
C ILE A 137 27.05 -5.78 -0.08
N CYS A 138 27.83 -6.81 0.29
CA CYS A 138 28.31 -6.98 1.66
C CYS A 138 29.14 -5.79 2.13
N GLN A 139 30.02 -5.25 1.28
CA GLN A 139 30.82 -4.06 1.60
C GLN A 139 29.94 -2.80 1.74
N TYR A 140 28.93 -2.65 0.89
CA TYR A 140 27.96 -1.56 0.98
C TYR A 140 27.20 -1.61 2.30
N ILE A 141 26.61 -2.75 2.65
CA ILE A 141 25.88 -2.91 3.92
C ILE A 141 26.79 -2.72 5.13
N ALA A 142 28.03 -3.21 5.10
CA ALA A 142 28.95 -3.00 6.21
C ALA A 142 29.23 -1.51 6.43
N LYS A 143 29.33 -0.71 5.36
CA LYS A 143 29.49 0.75 5.45
C LYS A 143 28.21 1.45 5.91
N ASP A 144 27.05 0.99 5.46
CA ASP A 144 25.75 1.58 5.81
C ASP A 144 25.29 1.23 7.24
N ALA A 145 25.51 -0.02 7.68
CA ALA A 145 25.23 -0.47 9.03
C ALA A 145 26.00 0.35 10.08
N LEU A 146 27.24 0.76 9.78
CA LEU A 146 28.03 1.66 10.63
C LEU A 146 27.38 3.05 10.78
N LYS A 147 26.66 3.53 9.75
CA LYS A 147 25.88 4.78 9.84
C LYS A 147 24.66 4.59 10.74
N PHE A 148 23.96 3.46 10.62
CA PHE A 148 22.76 3.16 11.41
C PHE A 148 23.05 2.79 12.87
N SER A 149 24.20 2.18 13.15
CA SER A 149 24.65 1.84 14.50
C SER A 149 25.26 3.01 15.27
N SER A 150 25.28 4.22 14.69
CA SER A 150 25.61 5.43 15.44
C SER A 150 24.53 5.60 16.53
N ILE A 151 24.96 5.46 17.78
CA ILE A 151 24.23 5.19 19.05
C ILE A 151 22.99 6.05 19.39
N SER A 152 22.51 6.93 18.51
CA SER A 152 21.22 7.63 18.66
C SER A 152 20.54 7.84 17.31
N CYS A 153 20.01 6.78 16.68
CA CYS A 153 19.07 7.02 15.59
C CYS A 153 17.82 7.66 16.20
N SER A 154 17.61 8.95 15.94
CA SER A 154 16.46 9.67 16.46
C SER A 154 15.16 9.11 15.87
N ASN A 155 14.04 9.16 16.61
CA ASN A 155 12.72 8.72 16.08
C ASN A 155 12.42 9.34 14.71
N ARG A 156 12.87 10.58 14.51
CA ARG A 156 12.78 11.31 13.24
C ARG A 156 13.53 10.62 12.09
N GLU A 157 14.75 10.14 12.31
CA GLU A 157 15.54 9.49 11.25
C GLU A 157 14.93 8.16 10.78
N VAL A 158 14.44 7.33 11.71
CA VAL A 158 13.77 6.06 11.38
C VAL A 158 12.54 6.31 10.50
N ILE A 159 11.75 7.32 10.89
CA ILE A 159 10.54 7.71 10.16
C ILE A 159 10.90 8.29 8.79
N MET A 160 11.89 9.17 8.70
CA MET A 160 12.32 9.76 7.42
C MET A 160 12.80 8.69 6.43
N LYS A 161 13.57 7.70 6.88
CA LYS A 161 14.01 6.58 6.03
C LYS A 161 12.84 5.74 5.53
N PHE A 162 11.82 5.53 6.37
CA PHE A 162 10.61 4.83 5.94
C PHE A 162 9.82 5.63 4.90
N ILE A 163 9.66 6.94 5.10
CA ILE A 163 9.02 7.84 4.13
C ILE A 163 9.78 7.83 2.81
N GLU A 164 11.10 7.92 2.85
CA GLU A 164 11.96 7.89 1.66
C GLU A 164 11.80 6.57 0.90
N LEU A 165 11.73 5.43 1.61
CA LEU A 165 11.46 4.12 1.00
C LEU A 165 10.11 4.10 0.28
N LEU A 166 9.05 4.62 0.92
CA LEU A 166 7.72 4.71 0.32
C LEU A 166 7.73 5.61 -0.91
N ALA A 167 8.40 6.76 -0.84
CA ALA A 167 8.53 7.72 -1.94
C ALA A 167 9.28 7.11 -3.13
N LYS A 168 10.41 6.44 -2.88
CA LYS A 168 11.17 5.73 -3.93
C LYS A 168 10.33 4.66 -4.61
N CYS A 169 9.64 3.83 -3.84
CA CYS A 169 8.78 2.78 -4.40
C CYS A 169 7.61 3.38 -5.19
N LYS A 170 6.98 4.45 -4.71
CA LYS A 170 5.87 5.12 -5.41
C LYS A 170 6.33 5.73 -6.73
N ASN A 171 7.44 6.48 -6.70
CA ASN A 171 7.99 7.11 -7.91
C ASN A 171 8.36 6.06 -8.96
N PHE A 172 8.93 4.93 -8.52
CA PHE A 172 9.20 3.79 -9.39
C PHE A 172 7.91 3.23 -10.01
N VAL A 173 6.88 2.98 -9.20
CA VAL A 173 5.59 2.46 -9.68
C VAL A 173 4.94 3.43 -10.67
N ASN A 174 4.94 4.73 -10.38
CA ASN A 174 4.40 5.76 -11.27
C ASN A 174 5.16 5.81 -12.60
N ALA A 175 6.49 5.81 -12.57
CA ALA A 175 7.31 5.80 -13.78
C ALA A 175 6.98 4.58 -14.66
N MET A 176 6.74 3.42 -14.06
CA MET A 176 6.37 2.19 -14.78
C MET A 176 4.95 2.26 -15.37
N ILE A 177 3.99 2.84 -14.66
CA ILE A 177 2.62 3.08 -15.17
C ILE A 177 2.66 4.03 -16.39
N HIS A 178 3.46 5.10 -16.32
CA HIS A 178 3.60 6.05 -17.42
C HIS A 178 4.40 5.49 -18.61
N ALA A 179 5.46 4.72 -18.36
CA ALA A 179 6.25 4.08 -19.42
C ALA A 179 5.47 2.99 -20.18
N GLY A 180 4.52 2.32 -19.53
CA GLY A 180 3.62 1.34 -20.15
C GLY A 180 2.48 1.93 -20.99
N ASN A 181 2.22 3.24 -20.87
CA ASN A 181 1.08 3.92 -21.52
C ASN A 181 1.36 4.37 -22.98
N GLY A 182 2.45 3.90 -23.59
CA GLY A 182 2.78 4.15 -25.00
C GLY A 182 2.02 3.29 -26.02
N ILE A 183 1.14 2.37 -25.58
CA ILE A 183 0.36 1.51 -26.48
C ILE A 183 -1.11 1.51 -26.03
N GLY A 184 -1.90 2.40 -26.65
CA GLY A 184 -3.31 2.18 -27.00
C GLY A 184 -4.36 2.01 -25.88
N GLY A 185 -5.29 2.96 -25.81
CA GLY A 185 -6.67 2.69 -25.37
C GLY A 185 -7.04 3.23 -23.98
N LYS A 186 -7.80 4.32 -23.97
CA LYS A 186 -8.47 4.92 -22.82
C LYS A 186 -9.68 4.07 -22.37
N ASP A 187 -9.52 2.75 -22.24
CA ASP A 187 -10.49 1.93 -21.54
C ASP A 187 -10.11 1.93 -20.08
N ARG A 188 -10.85 2.68 -19.26
CA ARG A 188 -10.79 2.54 -17.80
C ARG A 188 -11.19 1.11 -17.48
N LYS A 189 -10.22 0.22 -17.35
CA LYS A 189 -10.43 -1.17 -16.93
C LYS A 189 -11.28 -1.12 -15.66
N GLU A 190 -12.49 -1.66 -15.71
CA GLU A 190 -13.37 -1.67 -14.54
C GLU A 190 -12.69 -2.51 -13.44
N VAL A 191 -12.39 -1.89 -12.30
CA VAL A 191 -11.68 -2.52 -11.19
C VAL A 191 -12.71 -3.14 -10.24
N ALA A 192 -12.69 -4.46 -10.09
CA ALA A 192 -13.59 -5.19 -9.20
C ALA A 192 -13.20 -5.05 -7.72
N THR A 193 -14.17 -5.22 -6.82
CA THR A 193 -13.92 -5.33 -5.37
C THR A 193 -13.20 -6.64 -5.06
N SER A 194 -12.29 -6.63 -4.07
CA SER A 194 -11.64 -7.86 -3.59
C SER A 194 -12.68 -8.87 -3.11
N ILE A 195 -12.49 -10.15 -3.44
CA ILE A 195 -13.40 -11.22 -3.02
C ILE A 195 -13.46 -11.31 -1.49
N ALA A 196 -12.31 -11.18 -0.83
CA ALA A 196 -12.23 -11.20 0.63
C ALA A 196 -13.08 -10.09 1.27
N VAL A 197 -13.10 -8.91 0.64
CA VAL A 197 -13.95 -7.79 1.07
C VAL A 197 -15.42 -8.11 0.87
N VAL A 198 -15.81 -8.61 -0.31
CA VAL A 198 -17.21 -8.92 -0.61
C VAL A 198 -17.76 -9.94 0.39
N VAL A 199 -16.97 -10.95 0.74
CA VAL A 199 -17.36 -11.99 1.72
C VAL A 199 -17.46 -11.45 3.15
N ALA A 200 -16.68 -10.43 3.48
CA ALA A 200 -16.69 -9.81 4.81
C ALA A 200 -17.78 -8.73 5.00
N LEU A 201 -18.54 -8.38 3.95
CA LEU A 201 -19.61 -7.39 4.07
C LEU A 201 -20.75 -7.93 4.95
N PRO A 202 -21.31 -7.10 5.86
CA PRO A 202 -22.44 -7.50 6.68
C PRO A 202 -23.64 -7.96 5.84
N SER A 203 -24.16 -9.14 6.17
CA SER A 203 -25.48 -9.59 5.75
C SER A 203 -26.43 -9.30 6.90
N GLU A 204 -27.28 -8.29 6.72
CA GLU A 204 -28.31 -7.92 7.69
C GLU A 204 -29.67 -8.35 7.11
N GLU A 205 -30.61 -8.72 7.98
CA GLU A 205 -32.02 -8.81 7.60
C GLU A 205 -32.61 -7.40 7.65
N ALA A 206 -33.43 -7.03 6.66
CA ALA A 206 -34.09 -5.73 6.66
C ALA A 206 -34.98 -5.60 7.91
N SER A 207 -34.64 -4.69 8.83
CA SER A 207 -35.45 -4.44 10.04
C SER A 207 -36.65 -3.55 9.73
N ASN A 208 -37.76 -3.81 10.43
CA ASN A 208 -39.01 -3.06 10.34
C ASN A 208 -39.01 -1.80 11.24
N ASP A 209 -37.85 -1.17 11.43
CA ASP A 209 -37.80 0.08 12.20
C ASP A 209 -38.45 1.21 11.40
N ASN A 210 -39.34 1.90 12.09
CA ASN A 210 -40.39 2.79 11.57
C ASN A 210 -39.88 4.11 10.94
N ASP A 211 -38.65 4.11 10.41
CA ASP A 211 -38.00 5.25 9.76
C ASP A 211 -37.74 4.93 8.28
N GLY A 212 -38.82 4.91 7.48
CA GLY A 212 -38.77 4.89 6.02
C GLY A 212 -38.29 3.57 5.41
N ARG A 213 -39.19 2.85 4.73
CA ARG A 213 -38.85 1.69 3.89
C ARG A 213 -37.68 2.04 2.95
N LYS A 214 -36.51 1.47 3.18
CA LYS A 214 -35.31 1.75 2.36
C LYS A 214 -35.48 1.11 0.98
N GLU A 215 -35.50 1.95 -0.07
CA GLU A 215 -35.57 1.49 -1.46
C GLU A 215 -34.17 1.12 -1.98
N CYS A 216 -34.06 -0.02 -2.68
CA CYS A 216 -32.81 -0.38 -3.33
C CYS A 216 -32.64 0.43 -4.61
N VAL A 217 -31.67 1.35 -4.65
CA VAL A 217 -31.43 2.23 -5.81
C VAL A 217 -31.05 1.50 -7.11
N VAL A 218 -30.71 0.21 -7.04
CA VAL A 218 -30.32 -0.61 -8.20
C VAL A 218 -31.56 -1.16 -8.91
N CYS A 219 -32.50 -1.75 -8.17
CA CYS A 219 -33.73 -2.32 -8.74
C CYS A 219 -34.98 -1.43 -8.57
N LYS A 220 -34.89 -0.37 -7.76
CA LYS A 220 -35.99 0.52 -7.38
C LYS A 220 -37.15 -0.20 -6.68
N GLU A 221 -36.82 -1.20 -5.87
CA GLU A 221 -37.79 -1.95 -5.06
C GLU A 221 -37.53 -1.72 -3.57
N GLU A 222 -38.60 -1.72 -2.77
CA GLU A 222 -38.54 -1.65 -1.30
C GLU A 222 -37.79 -2.86 -0.72
N MET A 223 -36.82 -2.63 0.17
CA MET A 223 -36.20 -3.71 0.93
C MET A 223 -37.18 -4.19 2.01
N LYS A 224 -37.80 -5.34 1.77
CA LYS A 224 -38.80 -5.96 2.65
C LYS A 224 -38.12 -6.82 3.72
N GLU A 225 -38.76 -6.91 4.87
CA GLU A 225 -38.36 -7.76 6.00
C GLU A 225 -38.09 -9.21 5.56
N GLY A 226 -37.03 -9.81 6.10
CA GLY A 226 -36.61 -11.18 5.78
C GLY A 226 -35.89 -11.37 4.44
N ARG A 227 -35.54 -10.29 3.71
CA ARG A 227 -34.62 -10.37 2.55
C ARG A 227 -33.19 -10.01 2.95
N ASP A 228 -32.22 -10.77 2.45
CA ASP A 228 -30.78 -10.50 2.65
C ASP A 228 -30.38 -9.15 2.04
N VAL A 229 -30.02 -8.21 2.92
CA VAL A 229 -29.47 -6.92 2.53
C VAL A 229 -27.98 -6.83 2.85
N CYS A 230 -27.27 -6.14 1.97
CA CYS A 230 -25.86 -5.80 2.09
C CYS A 230 -25.74 -4.35 2.52
N LYS A 231 -25.06 -4.10 3.64
CA LYS A 231 -24.68 -2.75 4.05
C LYS A 231 -23.21 -2.51 3.74
N LEU A 232 -22.92 -1.52 2.88
CA LEU A 232 -21.54 -1.13 2.58
C LEU A 232 -20.93 -0.31 3.73
N PRO A 233 -19.59 -0.18 3.81
CA PRO A 233 -18.92 0.63 4.84
C PRO A 233 -19.29 2.12 4.81
N CYS A 234 -19.79 2.61 3.68
CA CYS A 234 -20.35 3.95 3.54
C CYS A 234 -21.82 4.07 3.98
N HIS A 235 -22.34 3.05 4.68
CA HIS A 235 -23.70 2.93 5.22
C HIS A 235 -24.84 2.81 4.19
N HIS A 236 -24.55 2.84 2.89
CA HIS A 236 -25.54 2.56 1.86
C HIS A 236 -25.90 1.07 1.85
N THR A 237 -27.20 0.79 1.77
CA THR A 237 -27.76 -0.56 1.82
C THR A 237 -28.31 -0.96 0.45
N PHE A 238 -28.20 -2.24 0.10
CA PHE A 238 -28.67 -2.81 -1.17
C PHE A 238 -29.17 -4.24 -0.96
N HIS A 239 -30.00 -4.77 -1.86
CA HIS A 239 -30.18 -6.22 -1.89
C HIS A 239 -28.86 -6.91 -2.27
N TRP A 240 -28.57 -8.05 -1.65
CA TRP A 240 -27.35 -8.81 -1.95
C TRP A 240 -27.24 -9.17 -3.44
N ILE A 241 -28.35 -9.64 -4.03
CA ILE A 241 -28.43 -9.99 -5.46
C ILE A 241 -28.21 -8.79 -6.40
N CYS A 242 -28.53 -7.57 -5.95
CA CYS A 242 -28.37 -6.36 -6.76
C CYS A 242 -26.94 -5.80 -6.69
N ILE A 243 -26.32 -5.81 -5.51
CA ILE A 243 -24.98 -5.23 -5.32
C ILE A 243 -23.86 -6.17 -5.75
N LEU A 244 -24.06 -7.49 -5.66
CA LEU A 244 -23.01 -8.46 -5.99
C LEU A 244 -22.52 -8.38 -7.46
N PRO A 245 -23.40 -8.30 -8.49
CA PRO A 245 -22.95 -8.12 -9.88
C PRO A 245 -22.20 -6.80 -10.08
N TRP A 246 -22.57 -5.76 -9.34
CA TRP A 246 -21.89 -4.48 -9.38
C TRP A 246 -20.48 -4.60 -8.79
N LEU A 247 -20.33 -5.17 -7.59
CA LEU A 247 -19.03 -5.33 -6.92
C LEU A 247 -18.06 -6.24 -7.68
N LYS A 248 -18.58 -7.19 -8.47
CA LYS A 248 -17.79 -8.02 -9.40
C LYS A 248 -17.18 -7.24 -10.57
N LYS A 249 -17.73 -6.06 -10.90
CA LYS A 249 -17.24 -5.21 -11.99
C LYS A 249 -16.54 -3.95 -11.47
N ARG A 250 -17.09 -3.35 -10.41
CA ARG A 250 -16.70 -2.03 -9.90
C ARG A 250 -16.52 -2.08 -8.40
N ASN A 251 -15.44 -1.49 -7.91
CA ASN A 251 -15.13 -1.36 -6.49
C ASN A 251 -15.69 -0.08 -5.87
N THR A 252 -16.77 0.49 -6.39
CA THR A 252 -17.33 1.76 -5.89
C THR A 252 -18.78 1.61 -5.51
N CYS A 253 -19.22 2.30 -4.47
CA CYS A 253 -20.64 2.37 -4.11
C CYS A 253 -21.46 3.04 -5.24
N PRO A 254 -22.58 2.46 -5.69
CA PRO A 254 -23.46 3.08 -6.68
C PRO A 254 -23.99 4.47 -6.28
N CYS A 255 -24.16 4.72 -4.99
CA CYS A 255 -24.75 5.97 -4.47
C CYS A 255 -23.70 7.08 -4.34
N CYS A 256 -22.66 6.84 -3.56
CA CYS A 256 -21.70 7.88 -3.16
C CYS A 256 -20.30 7.71 -3.76
N ARG A 257 -20.09 6.67 -4.57
CA ARG A 257 -18.79 6.31 -5.17
C ARG A 257 -17.68 6.02 -4.15
N PHE A 258 -18.03 5.76 -2.89
CA PHE A 258 -17.09 5.26 -1.89
C PHE A 258 -16.36 4.03 -2.44
N GLN A 259 -15.03 4.04 -2.41
CA GLN A 259 -14.21 3.02 -3.03
C GLN A 259 -13.83 1.92 -2.02
N LEU A 260 -14.20 0.68 -2.35
CA LEU A 260 -13.86 -0.53 -1.60
C LEU A 260 -12.49 -1.07 -2.03
N PRO A 261 -11.78 -1.82 -1.16
CA PRO A 261 -10.50 -2.43 -1.51
C PRO A 261 -10.60 -3.40 -2.70
N SER A 262 -9.54 -3.46 -3.50
CA SER A 262 -9.44 -4.33 -4.69
C SER A 262 -8.27 -5.31 -4.61
N ASP A 263 -8.35 -6.39 -5.40
CA ASP A 263 -7.23 -7.29 -5.66
C ASP A 263 -6.30 -6.78 -6.79
N ASP A 264 -6.62 -5.64 -7.43
CA ASP A 264 -5.67 -4.96 -8.31
C ASP A 264 -4.65 -4.17 -7.48
N VAL A 265 -3.37 -4.56 -7.58
CA VAL A 265 -2.28 -3.99 -6.76
C VAL A 265 -2.12 -2.48 -7.00
N PHE A 266 -2.18 -2.03 -8.25
CA PHE A 266 -1.93 -0.62 -8.58
C PHE A 266 -3.11 0.26 -8.19
N ALA A 267 -4.34 -0.20 -8.43
CA ALA A 267 -5.56 0.48 -8.01
C ALA A 267 -5.64 0.58 -6.48
N GLU A 268 -5.23 -0.47 -5.77
CA GLU A 268 -5.23 -0.47 -4.30
C GLU A 268 -4.16 0.47 -3.72
N ILE A 269 -2.96 0.51 -4.32
CA ILE A 269 -1.94 1.51 -3.95
C ILE A 269 -2.51 2.92 -4.10
N GLN A 270 -3.16 3.21 -5.23
CA GLN A 270 -3.80 4.51 -5.47
C GLN A 270 -4.87 4.82 -4.43
N ARG A 271 -5.75 3.86 -4.13
CA ARG A 271 -6.82 4.01 -3.13
C ARG A 271 -6.26 4.34 -1.74
N LEU A 272 -5.25 3.59 -1.28
CA LEU A 272 -4.62 3.84 0.02
C LEU A 272 -3.94 5.21 0.06
N TRP A 273 -3.36 5.66 -1.05
CA TRP A 273 -2.80 7.01 -1.12
C TRP A 273 -3.84 8.11 -1.00
N GLU A 274 -4.99 7.95 -1.66
CA GLU A 274 -6.08 8.91 -1.54
C GLU A 274 -6.62 8.98 -0.10
N VAL A 275 -6.62 7.86 0.62
CA VAL A 275 -6.96 7.83 2.05
C VAL A 275 -5.97 8.66 2.87
N VAL A 276 -4.66 8.43 2.68
CA VAL A 276 -3.61 9.21 3.38
C VAL A 276 -3.68 10.69 3.03
N ALA A 277 -3.91 11.04 1.76
CA ALA A 277 -4.00 12.43 1.31
C ALA A 277 -5.22 13.15 1.90
N LYS A 278 -6.40 12.52 1.92
CA LYS A 278 -7.62 13.11 2.50
C LYS A 278 -7.46 13.46 3.98
N MET A 279 -6.72 12.63 4.74
CA MET A 279 -6.42 12.89 6.15
C MET A 279 -5.62 14.19 6.34
N SER A 280 -4.66 14.48 5.44
CA SER A 280 -3.88 15.73 5.49
C SER A 280 -4.70 16.99 5.19
N ASP A 281 -5.81 16.86 4.45
CA ASP A 281 -6.64 17.99 4.02
C ASP A 281 -7.85 18.23 4.94
N SER A 282 -8.42 17.19 5.56
CA SER A 282 -9.54 17.35 6.51
C SER A 282 -9.19 18.23 7.72
N GLU A 283 -7.92 18.28 8.11
CA GLU A 283 -7.48 19.12 9.22
C GLU A 283 -7.22 20.59 8.83
N LYS A 284 -6.99 20.90 7.54
CA LYS A 284 -7.00 22.30 7.09
C LYS A 284 -8.38 22.95 7.25
N PHE A 285 -9.45 22.16 7.25
CA PHE A 285 -10.81 22.64 7.50
C PHE A 285 -11.14 22.77 9.00
N LEU A 286 -10.61 21.90 9.86
CA LEU A 286 -10.76 22.00 11.33
C LEU A 286 -9.85 23.09 11.95
N GLY A 287 -8.75 23.46 11.28
CA GLY A 287 -7.87 24.57 11.67
C GLY A 287 -8.38 25.97 11.29
N ILE A 288 -9.52 26.10 10.62
CA ILE A 288 -10.15 27.40 10.27
C ILE A 288 -11.39 27.69 11.14
N SER A 289 -11.88 26.71 11.92
CA SER A 289 -13.08 26.87 12.75
C SER A 289 -12.81 27.15 14.23
N ASN A 290 -11.67 27.75 14.59
CA ASN A 290 -11.39 28.28 15.94
C ASN A 290 -10.86 29.72 15.89
N CYS A 291 -11.60 30.59 15.19
CA CYS A 291 -11.62 32.02 15.46
C CYS A 291 -13.04 32.52 15.25
N ASN A 292 -13.81 32.57 16.33
CA ASN A 292 -14.81 33.58 16.65
C ASN A 292 -15.08 33.55 18.15
#